data_AF-A0A3A6DRL8-F1
#
_entry.id   AF-A0A3A6DRL8-F1
#
_cell.length_a   1.000
_cell.length_b   1.000
_cell.length_c   1.000
_cell.angle_alpha   90.00
_cell.angle_beta   90.00
_cell.angle_gamma   90.00
#
_symmetry.space_group_name_H-M   'P 1'
#
loop_
_entity.id
_entity.type
_entity.pdbx_description
1 polymer ?
#
loop_
_entity_poly.entity_id
_entity_poly.type
_entity_poly.pdbx_seq_one_letter_code
_entity_poly.pdbx_strand_id
1 'polypeptide(L)'
;MRLKVFDTIDEALSLLDENNAFYHEIEREIEQYLTVVFKESSEMIVDINSRVKSRESLREKIIRNRFYVENDSAQGILDNLSDLIGFIIECRFIEDEYNVLNKIRETLNVRNAEDGFYYNEINPNFFLDCASRQPQIQKNGFAIYRIDGYYRKGDQKVNVELQIKALVHSFWGEIEHKLVYKNTNYYVYDDFMKDLLASIKANLTITDRQLNIIYNQMQETSLSDSSITETSFEKQISKAINDLFALKMNESIGFTMNLKSVSTILGHYIFIKDIRFDGGNNDRISTLFRTFKKLNSIQMDFENEIEMEQDFYSKDVFVHILGNHLISVLNRDYDWFVFFKMLFAIEPGNNMEDFCLFLNVIKNYLVDNYWLNTSFVRLPMDQSDLLHEECARILANSLCEIGTIDIIHDDKMVAINKAFVRFIEELENRVISYSDFMQYQSAYYEDWMQRMSNIFQK
;
A
#
# COMPACT_ATOMS: atom_id res chain seq x y z
N MET A 1 26.60 -51.70 -15.31
CA MET A 1 26.14 -51.95 -13.92
C MET A 1 25.24 -50.80 -13.51
N ARG A 2 24.10 -51.10 -12.87
CA ARG A 2 23.22 -50.06 -12.29
C ARG A 2 23.93 -49.43 -11.09
N LEU A 3 23.82 -48.12 -10.93
CA LEU A 3 24.38 -47.45 -9.75
C LEU A 3 23.52 -47.80 -8.53
N LYS A 4 24.16 -48.16 -7.40
CA LYS A 4 23.47 -48.50 -6.14
C LYS A 4 22.48 -47.43 -5.67
N VAL A 5 22.74 -46.16 -6.00
CA VAL A 5 21.82 -45.05 -5.71
C VAL A 5 20.42 -45.26 -6.28
N PHE A 6 20.30 -45.87 -7.47
CA PHE A 6 18.99 -46.11 -8.07
C PHE A 6 18.26 -47.30 -7.43
N ASP A 7 18.96 -48.16 -6.70
CA ASP A 7 18.33 -49.24 -5.93
C ASP A 7 17.76 -48.66 -4.62
N THR A 8 18.51 -47.78 -3.94
CA THR A 8 18.02 -47.03 -2.76
C THR A 8 16.83 -46.12 -3.09
N ILE A 9 16.86 -45.46 -4.26
CA ILE A 9 15.73 -44.66 -4.75
C ILE A 9 14.50 -45.54 -4.98
N ASP A 10 14.65 -46.69 -5.65
CA ASP A 10 13.53 -47.60 -5.90
C ASP A 10 12.93 -48.13 -4.60
N GLU A 11 13.77 -48.47 -3.62
CA GLU A 11 13.34 -48.92 -2.30
C GLU A 11 12.56 -47.82 -1.56
N ALA A 12 13.04 -46.58 -1.57
CA ALA A 12 12.32 -45.44 -0.97
C ALA A 12 10.97 -45.17 -1.66
N LEU A 13 10.91 -45.36 -2.98
CA LEU A 13 9.66 -45.26 -3.73
C LEU A 13 8.70 -46.40 -3.38
N SER A 14 9.18 -47.62 -3.18
CA SER A 14 8.33 -48.74 -2.73
C SER A 14 7.78 -48.50 -1.32
N LEU A 15 8.61 -48.04 -0.39
CA LEU A 15 8.17 -47.66 0.96
C LEU A 15 7.13 -46.53 0.95
N LEU A 16 7.24 -45.59 0.02
CA LEU A 16 6.23 -44.54 -0.18
C LEU A 16 4.87 -45.16 -0.56
N ASP A 17 4.86 -46.08 -1.53
CA ASP A 17 3.63 -46.72 -2.00
C ASP A 17 3.00 -47.62 -0.93
N GLU A 18 3.82 -48.39 -0.21
CA GLU A 18 3.38 -49.28 0.89
C GLU A 18 2.69 -48.49 2.00
N ASN A 19 3.24 -47.33 2.37
CA ASN A 19 2.71 -46.47 3.41
C ASN A 19 1.70 -45.42 2.90
N ASN A 20 1.35 -45.44 1.61
CA ASN A 20 0.56 -44.37 1.00
C ASN A 20 -0.82 -44.19 1.65
N ALA A 21 -1.49 -45.30 2.00
CA ALA A 21 -2.77 -45.26 2.70
C ALA A 21 -2.66 -44.59 4.08
N PHE A 22 -1.57 -44.86 4.80
CA PHE A 22 -1.30 -44.26 6.11
C PHE A 22 -0.96 -42.76 5.99
N TYR A 23 -0.19 -42.36 4.98
CA TYR A 23 0.08 -40.94 4.74
C TYR A 23 -1.19 -40.16 4.40
N HIS A 24 -2.08 -40.71 3.57
CA HIS A 24 -3.37 -40.09 3.28
C HIS A 24 -4.33 -40.06 4.48
N GLU A 25 -4.18 -41.00 5.43
CA GLU A 25 -4.92 -40.95 6.69
C GLU A 25 -4.46 -39.75 7.54
N ILE A 26 -3.15 -39.58 7.71
CA ILE A 26 -2.55 -38.43 8.41
C ILE A 26 -2.91 -37.11 7.72
N GLU A 27 -2.84 -37.08 6.39
CA GLU A 27 -3.20 -35.92 5.57
C GLU A 27 -4.60 -35.41 5.92
N ARG A 28 -5.59 -36.31 5.95
CA ARG A 28 -6.99 -35.98 6.27
C ARG A 28 -7.17 -35.52 7.72
N GLU A 29 -6.46 -36.12 8.68
CA GLU A 29 -6.55 -35.72 10.09
C GLU A 29 -6.03 -34.30 10.31
N ILE A 30 -4.91 -33.94 9.69
CA ILE A 30 -4.34 -32.59 9.78
C ILE A 30 -5.22 -31.60 9.01
N GLU A 31 -5.72 -31.94 7.82
CA GLU A 31 -6.60 -31.08 7.03
C GLU A 31 -7.89 -30.73 7.79
N GLN A 32 -8.51 -31.73 8.43
CA GLN A 32 -9.68 -31.52 9.29
C GLN A 32 -9.35 -30.60 10.47
N TYR A 33 -8.20 -30.82 11.14
CA TYR A 33 -7.76 -29.97 12.24
C TYR A 33 -7.55 -28.52 11.81
N LEU A 34 -6.81 -28.29 10.72
CA LEU A 34 -6.55 -26.94 10.20
C LEU A 34 -7.86 -26.25 9.78
N THR A 35 -8.77 -26.98 9.14
CA THR A 35 -10.10 -26.46 8.76
C THR A 35 -10.88 -25.98 9.99
N VAL A 36 -10.82 -26.71 11.11
CA VAL A 36 -11.47 -26.30 12.37
C VAL A 36 -10.79 -25.06 12.97
N VAL A 37 -9.46 -25.03 13.01
CA VAL A 37 -8.68 -23.88 13.54
C VAL A 37 -9.02 -22.59 12.79
N PHE A 38 -9.20 -22.68 11.47
CA PHE A 38 -9.43 -21.52 10.60
C PHE A 38 -10.90 -21.27 10.25
N LYS A 39 -11.84 -21.98 10.86
CA LYS A 39 -13.27 -21.84 10.58
C LYS A 39 -13.81 -20.41 10.72
N GLU A 40 -13.35 -19.68 11.73
CA GLU A 40 -13.72 -18.26 11.99
C GLU A 40 -12.86 -17.26 11.21
N SER A 41 -11.96 -17.75 10.35
CA SER A 41 -11.02 -16.96 9.55
C SER A 41 -11.30 -17.08 8.05
N SER A 42 -12.55 -17.36 7.65
CA SER A 42 -12.98 -17.44 6.25
C SER A 42 -12.75 -16.12 5.47
N GLU A 43 -12.65 -15.01 6.20
CA GLU A 43 -12.36 -13.69 5.64
C GLU A 43 -10.90 -13.50 5.22
N MET A 44 -9.96 -14.31 5.72
CA MET A 44 -8.53 -14.25 5.34
C MET A 44 -8.07 -15.46 4.52
N ILE A 45 -8.73 -16.62 4.67
CA ILE A 45 -8.38 -17.88 3.99
C ILE A 45 -9.37 -18.17 2.88
N VAL A 46 -8.83 -18.53 1.71
CA VAL A 46 -9.60 -18.97 0.54
C VAL A 46 -9.77 -20.49 0.59
N ASP A 47 -8.67 -21.22 0.80
CA ASP A 47 -8.68 -22.68 0.81
C ASP A 47 -7.48 -23.26 1.58
N ILE A 48 -7.55 -24.55 1.92
CA ILE A 48 -6.44 -25.31 2.49
C ILE A 48 -6.21 -26.52 1.60
N ASN A 49 -5.11 -26.48 0.85
CA ASN A 49 -4.73 -27.56 -0.06
C ASN A 49 -3.72 -28.50 0.60
N SER A 50 -3.88 -29.80 0.38
CA SER A 50 -2.98 -30.83 0.88
C SER A 50 -2.45 -31.69 -0.28
N ARG A 51 -1.26 -32.27 -0.10
CA ARG A 51 -0.74 -33.32 -0.98
C ARG A 51 0.24 -34.24 -0.27
N VAL A 52 0.13 -35.52 -0.56
CA VAL A 52 1.22 -36.49 -0.37
C VAL A 52 2.19 -36.44 -1.55
N LYS A 53 3.49 -36.53 -1.29
CA LYS A 53 4.55 -36.54 -2.31
C LYS A 53 4.31 -37.61 -3.38
N SER A 54 4.36 -37.25 -4.67
CA SER A 54 4.29 -38.25 -5.75
C SER A 54 5.61 -39.00 -5.95
N ARG A 55 5.55 -40.20 -6.53
CA ARG A 55 6.73 -41.01 -6.89
C ARG A 55 7.75 -40.24 -7.74
N GLU A 56 7.27 -39.56 -8.78
CA GLU A 56 8.11 -38.78 -9.70
C GLU A 56 8.80 -37.63 -8.97
N SER A 57 8.04 -36.91 -8.14
CA SER A 57 8.53 -35.76 -7.38
C SER A 57 9.53 -36.17 -6.31
N LEU A 58 9.31 -37.32 -5.66
CA LEU A 58 10.25 -37.88 -4.68
C LEU A 58 11.57 -38.26 -5.35
N ARG A 59 11.50 -38.98 -6.49
CA ARG A 59 12.67 -39.38 -7.26
C ARG A 59 13.52 -38.17 -7.68
N GLU A 60 12.89 -37.14 -8.23
CA GLU A 60 13.58 -35.90 -8.60
C GLU A 60 14.26 -35.26 -7.38
N LYS A 61 13.54 -35.16 -6.26
CA LYS A 61 14.03 -34.48 -5.05
C LYS A 61 15.19 -35.23 -4.39
N ILE A 62 15.16 -36.57 -4.36
CA ILE A 62 16.28 -37.39 -3.85
C ILE A 62 17.55 -37.12 -4.65
N ILE A 63 17.45 -37.05 -5.98
CA ILE A 63 18.60 -36.80 -6.86
C ILE A 63 19.09 -35.35 -6.70
N ARG A 64 18.17 -34.39 -6.76
CA ARG A 64 18.47 -32.94 -6.73
C ARG A 64 19.13 -32.51 -5.43
N ASN A 65 18.65 -33.00 -4.29
CA ASN A 65 19.16 -32.66 -2.98
C ASN A 65 20.23 -33.63 -2.47
N ARG A 66 20.59 -34.66 -3.25
CA ARG A 66 21.57 -35.69 -2.88
C ARG A 66 21.24 -36.42 -1.57
N PHE A 67 19.95 -36.63 -1.27
CA PHE A 67 19.54 -37.33 -0.05
C PHE A 67 20.10 -38.75 0.06
N TYR A 68 20.41 -39.39 -1.06
CA TYR A 68 21.07 -40.70 -1.12
C TYR A 68 22.52 -40.71 -0.62
N VAL A 69 23.15 -39.54 -0.42
CA VAL A 69 24.51 -39.40 0.14
C VAL A 69 24.43 -39.20 1.65
N GLU A 70 23.41 -38.49 2.11
CA GLU A 70 23.24 -38.08 3.52
C GLU A 70 22.50 -39.13 4.36
N ASN A 71 21.95 -40.17 3.73
CA ASN A 71 21.13 -41.19 4.37
C ASN A 71 21.59 -42.60 3.98
N ASP A 72 21.72 -43.47 4.97
CA ASP A 72 22.19 -44.84 4.80
C ASP A 72 21.08 -45.83 4.40
N SER A 73 19.80 -45.43 4.44
CA SER A 73 18.66 -46.30 4.15
C SER A 73 17.51 -45.55 3.45
N ALA A 74 16.67 -46.31 2.75
CA ALA A 74 15.46 -45.81 2.11
C ALA A 74 14.47 -45.18 3.13
N GLN A 75 14.36 -45.78 4.32
CA GLN A 75 13.55 -45.22 5.40
C GLN A 75 14.12 -43.89 5.90
N GLY A 76 15.45 -43.79 6.08
CA GLY A 76 16.10 -42.54 6.49
C GLY A 76 15.87 -41.39 5.51
N ILE A 77 15.79 -41.69 4.20
CA ILE A 77 15.43 -40.69 3.19
C ILE A 77 14.01 -40.16 3.41
N LEU A 78 13.04 -41.02 3.71
CA LEU A 78 11.66 -40.61 3.99
C LEU A 78 11.56 -39.84 5.32
N ASP A 79 12.27 -40.31 6.35
CA ASP A 79 12.29 -39.71 7.69
C ASP A 79 12.95 -38.33 7.73
N ASN A 80 13.80 -38.00 6.75
CA ASN A 80 14.43 -36.68 6.60
C ASN A 80 13.77 -35.81 5.53
N LEU A 81 12.72 -36.30 4.87
CA LEU A 81 11.98 -35.53 3.88
C LEU A 81 10.97 -34.63 4.59
N SER A 82 11.29 -33.33 4.70
CA SER A 82 10.42 -32.37 5.38
C SER A 82 9.01 -32.22 4.77
N ASP A 83 8.89 -32.40 3.45
CA ASP A 83 7.64 -32.20 2.69
C ASP A 83 7.04 -33.51 2.18
N LEU A 84 7.11 -34.58 2.99
CA LEU A 84 6.47 -35.86 2.68
C LEU A 84 4.95 -35.69 2.53
N ILE A 85 4.34 -34.97 3.49
CA ILE A 85 2.98 -34.42 3.37
C ILE A 85 3.10 -32.90 3.39
N GLY A 86 2.58 -32.24 2.35
CA GLY A 86 2.62 -30.79 2.21
C GLY A 86 1.23 -30.19 2.35
N PHE A 87 1.12 -29.13 3.13
CA PHE A 87 -0.07 -28.32 3.28
C PHE A 87 0.19 -26.90 2.78
N ILE A 88 -0.80 -26.31 2.13
CA ILE A 88 -0.78 -24.92 1.68
C ILE A 88 -2.05 -24.26 2.19
N ILE A 89 -1.90 -23.30 3.11
CA ILE A 89 -2.99 -22.39 3.47
C ILE A 89 -2.97 -21.26 2.45
N GLU A 90 -3.99 -21.23 1.60
CA GLU A 90 -4.16 -20.21 0.58
C GLU A 90 -4.93 -19.01 1.15
N CYS A 91 -4.25 -17.88 1.24
CA CYS A 91 -4.76 -16.64 1.77
C CYS A 91 -5.34 -15.76 0.65
N ARG A 92 -6.30 -14.90 0.98
CA ARG A 92 -6.91 -14.01 0.02
C ARG A 92 -5.94 -12.93 -0.45
N PHE A 93 -5.22 -12.30 0.49
CA PHE A 93 -4.23 -11.25 0.20
C PHE A 93 -2.86 -11.55 0.82
N ILE A 94 -1.81 -10.84 0.36
CA ILE A 94 -0.44 -10.98 0.89
C ILE A 94 -0.36 -10.63 2.38
N GLU A 95 -1.12 -9.64 2.84
CA GLU A 95 -1.13 -9.21 4.24
C GLU A 95 -1.63 -10.31 5.18
N ASP A 96 -2.58 -11.13 4.71
CA ASP A 96 -3.18 -12.22 5.46
C ASP A 96 -2.18 -13.34 5.79
N GLU A 97 -1.10 -13.50 5.01
CA GLU A 97 -0.09 -14.53 5.25
C GLU A 97 0.53 -14.39 6.66
N TYR A 98 0.77 -13.15 7.08
CA TYR A 98 1.30 -12.85 8.40
C TYR A 98 0.25 -13.07 9.50
N ASN A 99 -1.00 -12.72 9.24
CA ASN A 99 -2.12 -12.93 10.18
C ASN A 99 -2.35 -14.42 10.43
N VAL A 100 -2.32 -15.24 9.37
CA VAL A 100 -2.40 -16.69 9.46
C VAL A 100 -1.22 -17.27 10.24
N LEU A 101 0.01 -16.79 10.00
CA LEU A 101 1.17 -17.22 10.78
C LEU A 101 1.00 -16.95 12.28
N ASN A 102 0.52 -15.76 12.65
CA ASN A 102 0.30 -15.42 14.06
C ASN A 102 -0.76 -16.31 14.68
N LYS A 103 -1.88 -16.55 13.97
CA LYS A 103 -2.92 -17.46 14.43
C LYS A 103 -2.41 -18.89 14.64
N ILE A 104 -1.52 -19.39 13.78
CA ILE A 104 -0.86 -20.69 13.97
C ILE A 104 -0.04 -20.68 15.26
N ARG A 105 0.78 -19.65 15.49
CA ARG A 105 1.61 -19.53 16.70
C ARG A 105 0.79 -19.40 17.98
N GLU A 106 -0.34 -18.72 17.92
CA GLU A 106 -1.28 -18.59 19.04
C GLU A 106 -2.01 -19.90 19.32
N THR A 107 -2.34 -20.64 18.27
CA THR A 107 -3.04 -21.92 18.37
C THR A 107 -2.10 -23.02 18.86
N LEU A 108 -0.91 -23.17 18.27
CA LEU A 108 0.10 -24.13 18.69
C LEU A 108 1.02 -23.46 19.72
N ASN A 109 0.51 -23.32 20.94
CA ASN A 109 1.16 -22.56 22.02
C ASN A 109 1.90 -23.44 23.04
N VAL A 110 1.76 -24.77 22.99
CA VAL A 110 2.44 -25.68 23.91
C VAL A 110 3.75 -26.14 23.31
N ARG A 111 4.88 -25.78 23.93
CA ARG A 111 6.21 -26.19 23.49
C ARG A 111 6.54 -27.59 24.02
N ASN A 112 6.86 -28.50 23.11
CA ASN A 112 7.42 -29.81 23.44
C ASN A 112 8.86 -29.65 23.97
N ALA A 113 9.15 -30.20 25.14
CA ALA A 113 10.45 -30.08 25.78
C ALA A 113 11.54 -30.93 25.10
N GLU A 114 11.15 -32.02 24.42
CA GLU A 114 12.10 -32.97 23.82
C GLU A 114 12.78 -32.42 22.56
N ASP A 115 12.00 -31.82 21.65
CA ASP A 115 12.48 -31.37 20.35
C ASP A 115 12.24 -29.88 20.06
N GLY A 116 11.54 -29.17 20.95
CA GLY A 116 11.30 -27.74 20.84
C GLY A 116 10.19 -27.34 19.87
N PHE A 117 9.50 -28.30 19.25
CA PHE A 117 8.34 -28.05 18.39
C PHE A 117 7.12 -27.68 19.24
N TYR A 118 6.07 -27.16 18.60
CA TYR A 118 4.87 -26.68 19.26
C TYR A 118 3.65 -27.47 18.82
N TYR A 119 2.73 -27.71 19.74
CA TYR A 119 1.46 -28.40 19.51
C TYR A 119 0.31 -27.70 20.25
N ASN A 120 -0.91 -28.18 20.04
CA ASN A 120 -2.11 -27.78 20.77
C ASN A 120 -2.70 -29.00 21.49
N GLU A 121 -3.18 -28.85 22.73
CA GLU A 121 -3.73 -29.97 23.51
C GLU A 121 -4.94 -30.66 22.85
N ILE A 122 -5.69 -29.97 21.99
CA ILE A 122 -6.82 -30.51 21.22
C ILE A 122 -6.33 -31.51 20.16
N ASN A 123 -5.13 -31.31 19.60
CA ASN A 123 -4.48 -32.23 18.69
C ASN A 123 -3.01 -32.44 19.09
N PRO A 124 -2.76 -33.32 20.08
CA PRO A 124 -1.42 -33.52 20.64
C PRO A 124 -0.48 -34.32 19.72
N ASN A 125 -0.95 -34.70 18.53
CA ASN A 125 -0.21 -35.48 17.56
C ASN A 125 0.43 -34.62 16.47
N PHE A 126 -0.01 -33.37 16.29
CA PHE A 126 0.47 -32.46 15.24
C PHE A 126 1.38 -31.38 15.80
N PHE A 127 2.60 -31.31 15.27
CA PHE A 127 3.67 -30.45 15.75
C PHE A 127 4.22 -29.56 14.64
N LEU A 128 4.47 -28.28 14.93
CA LEU A 128 5.09 -27.32 14.01
C LEU A 128 6.22 -26.55 14.70
N ASP A 129 7.22 -26.14 13.91
CA ASP A 129 8.25 -25.19 14.38
C ASP A 129 7.72 -23.74 14.35
N CYS A 130 7.02 -23.37 15.41
CA CYS A 130 6.48 -22.03 15.58
C CYS A 130 7.54 -20.98 15.99
N ALA A 131 8.74 -21.40 16.43
CA ALA A 131 9.78 -20.51 16.94
C ALA A 131 10.70 -19.97 15.83
N SER A 132 10.84 -20.69 14.71
CA SER A 132 11.67 -20.26 13.58
C SER A 132 11.28 -18.89 13.04
N ARG A 133 12.29 -18.13 12.58
CA ARG A 133 12.10 -16.83 11.93
C ARG A 133 11.38 -17.02 10.60
N GLN A 134 10.34 -16.22 10.40
CA GLN A 134 9.53 -16.21 9.18
C GLN A 134 9.37 -14.76 8.68
N PRO A 135 9.17 -14.55 7.37
CA PRO A 135 9.28 -15.55 6.31
C PRO A 135 10.74 -15.98 6.06
N GLN A 136 10.94 -17.17 5.50
CA GLN A 136 12.24 -17.69 5.06
C GLN A 136 12.62 -17.11 3.69
N ILE A 137 13.90 -16.81 3.47
CA ILE A 137 14.40 -16.39 2.15
C ILE A 137 14.78 -17.61 1.33
N GLN A 138 14.16 -17.76 0.17
CA GLN A 138 14.42 -18.81 -0.81
C GLN A 138 15.72 -18.53 -1.59
N LYS A 139 16.22 -19.54 -2.32
CA LYS A 139 17.44 -19.43 -3.15
C LYS A 139 17.35 -18.38 -4.26
N ASN A 140 16.14 -18.05 -4.71
CA ASN A 140 15.85 -16.99 -5.69
C ASN A 140 15.77 -15.59 -5.04
N GLY A 141 16.00 -15.47 -3.72
CA GLY A 141 15.94 -14.22 -2.97
C GLY A 141 14.55 -13.83 -2.48
N PHE A 142 13.51 -14.62 -2.77
CA PHE A 142 12.15 -14.30 -2.39
C PHE A 142 11.77 -14.89 -1.03
N ALA A 143 10.92 -14.17 -0.30
CA ALA A 143 10.40 -14.61 0.98
C ALA A 143 9.26 -15.63 0.80
N ILE A 144 9.21 -16.66 1.65
CA ILE A 144 8.11 -17.62 1.77
C ILE A 144 7.83 -17.93 3.24
N TYR A 145 6.56 -18.05 3.61
CA TYR A 145 6.17 -18.66 4.87
C TYR A 145 6.15 -20.17 4.71
N ARG A 146 7.17 -20.83 5.27
CA ARG A 146 7.37 -22.28 5.20
C ARG A 146 7.73 -22.79 6.58
N ILE A 147 6.88 -23.62 7.16
CA ILE A 147 7.00 -24.10 8.53
C ILE A 147 7.15 -25.61 8.47
N ASP A 148 8.27 -26.11 8.99
CA ASP A 148 8.53 -27.54 9.09
C ASP A 148 7.84 -28.10 10.35
N GLY A 149 7.41 -29.35 10.28
CA GLY A 149 6.63 -30.01 11.33
C GLY A 149 6.63 -31.52 11.21
N TYR A 150 5.86 -32.16 12.09
CA TYR A 150 5.59 -33.59 11.99
C TYR A 150 4.26 -33.98 12.62
N TYR A 151 3.78 -35.16 12.25
CA TYR A 151 2.65 -35.83 12.87
C TYR A 151 3.11 -37.13 13.53
N ARG A 152 2.63 -37.40 14.74
CA ARG A 152 2.96 -38.61 15.51
C ARG A 152 1.72 -39.48 15.67
N LYS A 153 1.77 -40.72 15.17
CA LYS A 153 0.69 -41.69 15.32
C LYS A 153 1.27 -43.05 15.67
N GLY A 154 0.98 -43.51 16.89
CA GLY A 154 1.69 -44.66 17.48
C GLY A 154 3.19 -44.40 17.55
N ASP A 155 4.00 -45.35 17.07
CA ASP A 155 5.45 -45.24 17.05
C ASP A 155 6.00 -44.55 15.79
N GLN A 156 5.12 -44.12 14.87
CA GLN A 156 5.53 -43.50 13.61
C GLN A 156 5.51 -41.98 13.71
N LYS A 157 6.59 -41.36 13.22
CA LYS A 157 6.76 -39.91 13.04
C LYS A 157 6.80 -39.61 11.55
N VAL A 158 5.88 -38.78 11.07
CA VAL A 158 5.75 -38.41 9.66
C VAL A 158 5.99 -36.92 9.52
N ASN A 159 6.99 -36.51 8.76
CA ASN A 159 7.28 -35.11 8.55
C ASN A 159 6.24 -34.44 7.66
N VAL A 160 5.93 -33.20 7.99
CA VAL A 160 4.98 -32.38 7.27
C VAL A 160 5.53 -30.98 7.07
N GLU A 161 5.15 -30.36 5.96
CA GLU A 161 5.53 -28.99 5.63
C GLU A 161 4.26 -28.16 5.46
N LEU A 162 4.15 -27.06 6.19
CA LEU A 162 3.05 -26.10 6.07
C LEU A 162 3.56 -24.83 5.39
N GLN A 163 2.96 -24.49 4.25
CA GLN A 163 3.19 -23.22 3.55
C GLN A 163 1.99 -22.31 3.70
N ILE A 164 2.24 -21.01 3.80
CA ILE A 164 1.20 -19.97 3.79
C ILE A 164 1.45 -19.10 2.57
N LYS A 165 0.44 -18.98 1.70
CA LYS A 165 0.56 -18.24 0.43
C LYS A 165 -0.70 -17.48 0.09
N ALA A 166 -0.57 -16.23 -0.28
CA ALA A 166 -1.61 -15.49 -0.96
C ALA A 166 -1.87 -16.02 -2.37
N LEU A 167 -3.08 -15.83 -2.90
CA LEU A 167 -3.45 -16.19 -4.27
C LEU A 167 -2.42 -15.72 -5.31
N VAL A 168 -1.94 -14.48 -5.19
CA VAL A 168 -0.92 -13.93 -6.11
C VAL A 168 0.44 -14.61 -5.98
N HIS A 169 0.83 -15.05 -4.77
CA HIS A 169 2.07 -15.78 -4.54
C HIS A 169 1.97 -17.24 -5.01
N SER A 170 0.80 -17.89 -4.84
CA SER A 170 0.50 -19.19 -5.44
C SER A 170 0.62 -19.12 -6.97
N PHE A 171 -0.04 -18.15 -7.60
CA PHE A 171 0.01 -17.93 -9.04
C PHE A 171 1.44 -17.66 -9.52
N TRP A 172 2.16 -16.74 -8.87
CA TRP A 172 3.55 -16.44 -9.21
C TRP A 172 4.44 -17.68 -9.09
N GLY A 173 4.30 -18.45 -8.01
CA GLY A 173 5.06 -19.67 -7.78
C GLY A 173 4.84 -20.72 -8.86
N GLU A 174 3.61 -20.86 -9.37
CA GLU A 174 3.33 -21.75 -10.51
C GLU A 174 4.02 -21.30 -11.80
N ILE A 175 3.92 -20.01 -12.11
CA ILE A 175 4.50 -19.43 -13.33
C ILE A 175 6.03 -19.51 -13.27
N GLU A 176 6.62 -19.10 -12.16
CA GLU A 176 8.06 -19.22 -11.93
C GLU A 176 8.50 -20.67 -12.07
N HIS A 177 7.82 -21.62 -11.42
CA HIS A 177 8.17 -23.04 -11.52
C HIS A 177 8.10 -23.58 -12.97
N LYS A 178 7.08 -23.18 -13.74
CA LYS A 178 6.93 -23.59 -15.14
C LYS A 178 8.00 -22.96 -16.05
N LEU A 179 8.27 -21.66 -15.88
CA LEU A 179 9.21 -20.90 -16.73
C LEU A 179 10.67 -21.21 -16.40
N VAL A 180 11.00 -21.34 -15.12
CA VAL A 180 12.38 -21.49 -14.62
C VAL A 180 12.83 -22.95 -14.61
N TYR A 181 12.00 -23.87 -14.13
CA TYR A 181 12.45 -25.24 -13.81
C TYR A 181 12.16 -26.27 -14.90
N LYS A 182 11.15 -26.06 -15.77
CA LYS A 182 10.82 -27.02 -16.85
C LYS A 182 11.47 -26.70 -18.21
N ASN A 183 12.03 -25.51 -18.40
CA ASN A 183 12.72 -25.13 -19.65
C ASN A 183 14.23 -25.35 -19.54
N THR A 184 14.66 -26.61 -19.55
CA THR A 184 16.09 -26.99 -19.51
C THR A 184 16.90 -26.56 -20.75
N ASN A 185 16.24 -26.04 -21.79
CA ASN A 185 16.83 -25.82 -23.12
C ASN A 185 17.11 -24.35 -23.50
N TYR A 186 16.93 -23.37 -22.63
CA TYR A 186 17.39 -22.01 -22.94
C TYR A 186 18.07 -21.35 -21.73
N TYR A 187 19.39 -21.50 -21.70
CA TYR A 187 20.28 -20.49 -21.15
C TYR A 187 20.02 -19.18 -21.93
N VAL A 188 19.26 -18.26 -21.33
CA VAL A 188 19.74 -16.90 -21.05
C VAL A 188 18.98 -16.39 -19.82
N TYR A 189 19.52 -16.65 -18.62
CA TYR A 189 19.25 -15.79 -17.47
C TYR A 189 20.05 -14.49 -17.68
N ASP A 190 19.65 -13.70 -18.68
CA ASP A 190 20.14 -12.34 -18.81
C ASP A 190 19.51 -11.52 -17.69
N ASP A 191 20.21 -10.47 -17.26
CA ASP A 191 19.68 -9.55 -16.25
C ASP A 191 18.33 -8.96 -16.71
N PHE A 192 18.13 -8.80 -18.03
CA PHE A 192 16.84 -8.44 -18.64
C PHE A 192 15.66 -9.35 -18.26
N MET A 193 15.82 -10.68 -18.30
CA MET A 193 14.73 -11.61 -17.95
C MET A 193 14.46 -11.61 -16.45
N LYS A 194 15.51 -11.45 -15.64
CA LYS A 194 15.35 -11.28 -14.19
C LYS A 194 14.62 -9.99 -13.87
N ASP A 195 14.95 -8.89 -14.54
CA ASP A 195 14.32 -7.59 -14.37
C ASP A 195 12.85 -7.61 -14.81
N LEU A 196 12.54 -8.28 -15.92
CA LEU A 196 11.15 -8.46 -16.37
C LEU A 196 10.33 -9.29 -15.38
N LEU A 197 10.86 -10.42 -14.89
CA LEU A 197 10.19 -11.24 -13.88
C LEU A 197 10.02 -10.47 -12.56
N ALA A 198 11.02 -9.69 -12.15
CA ALA A 198 10.93 -8.81 -10.98
C ALA A 198 9.83 -7.75 -11.15
N SER A 199 9.74 -7.14 -12.34
CA SER A 199 8.69 -6.15 -12.67
C SER A 199 7.29 -6.76 -12.67
N ILE A 200 7.10 -7.94 -13.26
CA ILE A 200 5.80 -8.65 -13.23
C ILE A 200 5.42 -8.98 -11.79
N LYS A 201 6.36 -9.48 -10.99
CA LYS A 201 6.13 -9.77 -9.58
C LYS A 201 5.73 -8.51 -8.80
N ALA A 202 6.43 -7.40 -9.02
CA ALA A 202 6.08 -6.12 -8.40
C ALA A 202 4.65 -5.68 -8.76
N ASN A 203 4.26 -5.81 -10.03
CA ASN A 203 2.89 -5.52 -10.48
C ASN A 203 1.83 -6.42 -9.82
N LEU A 204 2.11 -7.72 -9.66
CA LEU A 204 1.23 -8.64 -8.94
C LEU A 204 1.08 -8.25 -7.47
N THR A 205 2.17 -7.88 -6.79
CA THR A 205 2.13 -7.39 -5.41
C THR A 205 1.34 -6.09 -5.28
N ILE A 206 1.49 -5.16 -6.23
CA ILE A 206 0.70 -3.92 -6.26
C ILE A 206 -0.78 -4.25 -6.44
N THR A 207 -1.11 -5.16 -7.37
CA THR A 207 -2.49 -5.55 -7.69
C THR A 207 -3.17 -6.23 -6.49
N ASP A 208 -2.44 -7.07 -5.76
CA ASP A 208 -2.92 -7.68 -4.52
C ASP A 208 -3.27 -6.64 -3.45
N ARG A 209 -2.33 -5.72 -3.16
CA ARG A 209 -2.58 -4.62 -2.19
C ARG A 209 -3.79 -3.79 -2.59
N GLN A 210 -3.87 -3.49 -3.88
CA GLN A 210 -4.97 -2.79 -4.50
C GLN A 210 -6.33 -3.46 -4.24
N LEU A 211 -6.43 -4.77 -4.47
CA LEU A 211 -7.64 -5.55 -4.21
C LEU A 211 -7.94 -5.68 -2.72
N ASN A 212 -6.91 -5.81 -1.88
CA ASN A 212 -7.05 -5.87 -0.42
C ASN A 212 -7.67 -4.57 0.12
N ILE A 213 -7.22 -3.41 -0.36
CA ILE A 213 -7.79 -2.10 0.01
C ILE A 213 -9.28 -2.03 -0.33
N ILE A 214 -9.66 -2.46 -1.55
CA ILE A 214 -11.08 -2.50 -1.97
C ILE A 214 -11.88 -3.42 -1.05
N TYR A 215 -11.35 -4.61 -0.79
CA TYR A 215 -12.01 -5.61 0.04
C TYR A 215 -12.24 -5.11 1.47
N ASN A 216 -11.22 -4.53 2.09
CA ASN A 216 -11.32 -3.96 3.43
C ASN A 216 -12.28 -2.78 3.45
N GLN A 217 -12.24 -1.90 2.45
CA GLN A 217 -13.21 -0.81 2.34
C GLN A 217 -14.65 -1.33 2.28
N MET A 218 -14.91 -2.38 1.50
CA MET A 218 -16.25 -2.99 1.40
C MET A 218 -16.70 -3.62 2.73
N GLN A 219 -15.79 -4.19 3.52
CA GLN A 219 -16.11 -4.74 4.85
C GLN A 219 -16.28 -3.67 5.94
N GLU A 220 -15.46 -2.61 5.93
CA GLU A 220 -15.54 -1.51 6.89
C GLU A 220 -16.81 -0.66 6.67
N THR A 221 -17.28 -0.55 5.42
CA THR A 221 -18.57 0.06 5.08
C THR A 221 -19.75 -0.64 5.78
N SER A 222 -19.60 -1.91 6.17
CA SER A 222 -20.60 -2.67 6.93
C SER A 222 -20.55 -2.53 8.47
N LEU A 223 -19.51 -1.93 9.08
CA LEU A 223 -19.26 -2.04 10.53
C LEU A 223 -19.04 -0.73 11.33
N SER A 224 -19.19 0.47 10.73
CA SER A 224 -19.23 1.80 11.38
C SER A 224 -17.99 2.29 12.18
N ASP A 225 -17.30 3.33 11.67
CA ASP A 225 -17.06 4.64 12.33
C ASP A 225 -16.05 5.48 11.50
N SER A 226 -16.51 6.63 10.98
CA SER A 226 -15.96 7.33 9.81
C SER A 226 -14.76 8.27 10.06
N SER A 227 -14.00 8.11 11.15
CA SER A 227 -12.91 9.07 11.48
C SER A 227 -11.50 8.47 11.52
N ILE A 228 -11.37 7.14 11.63
CA ILE A 228 -10.05 6.46 11.72
C ILE A 228 -9.57 5.98 10.33
N THR A 229 -10.48 5.83 9.36
CA THR A 229 -10.25 5.32 8.00
C THR A 229 -9.63 6.35 7.05
N GLU A 230 -9.85 7.64 7.28
CA GLU A 230 -9.44 8.71 6.38
C GLU A 230 -7.91 8.90 6.36
N THR A 231 -7.27 8.92 7.53
CA THR A 231 -5.83 9.16 7.65
C THR A 231 -4.97 7.94 7.24
N SER A 232 -5.51 6.72 7.29
CA SER A 232 -4.77 5.51 6.88
C SER A 232 -4.76 5.38 5.35
N PHE A 233 -5.88 5.69 4.69
CA PHE A 233 -6.02 5.65 3.24
C PHE A 233 -5.16 6.71 2.55
N GLU A 234 -5.20 7.94 3.05
CA GLU A 234 -4.41 9.06 2.53
C GLU A 234 -2.89 8.76 2.57
N LYS A 235 -2.41 8.11 3.64
CA LYS A 235 -1.00 7.66 3.72
C LYS A 235 -0.64 6.60 2.68
N GLN A 236 -1.57 5.70 2.36
CA GLN A 236 -1.36 4.67 1.36
C GLN A 236 -1.35 5.25 -0.06
N ILE A 237 -2.26 6.19 -0.35
CA ILE A 237 -2.24 6.94 -1.62
C ILE A 237 -0.95 7.74 -1.76
N SER A 238 -0.57 8.49 -0.72
CA SER A 238 0.66 9.29 -0.72
C SER A 238 1.87 8.42 -1.03
N LYS A 239 1.93 7.20 -0.48
CA LYS A 239 2.99 6.23 -0.77
C LYS A 239 2.92 5.69 -2.20
N ALA A 240 1.74 5.32 -2.69
CA ALA A 240 1.58 4.81 -4.05
C ALA A 240 1.96 5.86 -5.12
N ILE A 241 1.56 7.12 -4.90
CA ILE A 241 1.99 8.28 -5.70
C ILE A 241 3.51 8.41 -5.62
N ASN A 242 4.08 8.41 -4.41
CA ASN A 242 5.52 8.55 -4.22
C ASN A 242 6.32 7.49 -4.99
N ASP A 243 5.95 6.21 -4.81
CA ASP A 243 6.63 5.07 -5.45
C ASP A 243 6.53 5.17 -6.99
N LEU A 244 5.34 5.53 -7.51
CA LEU A 244 5.13 5.66 -8.95
C LEU A 244 5.95 6.80 -9.55
N PHE A 245 5.87 8.01 -8.98
CA PHE A 245 6.54 9.16 -9.54
C PHE A 245 8.05 9.15 -9.28
N ALA A 246 8.52 8.46 -8.23
CA ALA A 246 9.94 8.18 -8.06
C ALA A 246 10.49 7.34 -9.22
N LEU A 247 9.76 6.31 -9.65
CA LEU A 247 10.15 5.53 -10.84
C LEU A 247 10.17 6.41 -12.10
N LYS A 248 9.13 7.21 -12.33
CA LYS A 248 9.03 8.10 -13.50
C LYS A 248 10.08 9.20 -13.53
N MET A 249 10.42 9.75 -12.37
CA MET A 249 11.49 10.73 -12.24
C MET A 249 12.85 10.08 -12.53
N ASN A 250 13.11 8.88 -12.01
CA ASN A 250 14.34 8.15 -12.33
C ASN A 250 14.45 7.81 -13.83
N GLU A 251 13.33 7.44 -14.48
CA GLU A 251 13.28 7.22 -15.94
C GLU A 251 13.57 8.49 -16.75
N SER A 252 13.13 9.66 -16.27
CA SER A 252 13.28 10.94 -16.96
C SER A 252 14.64 11.60 -16.76
N ILE A 253 15.11 11.72 -15.52
CA ILE A 253 16.31 12.51 -15.16
C ILE A 253 17.45 11.65 -14.58
N GLY A 254 17.27 10.33 -14.42
CA GLY A 254 18.33 9.38 -14.02
C GLY A 254 18.64 9.33 -12.53
N PHE A 255 17.88 10.04 -11.69
CA PHE A 255 17.94 9.97 -10.24
C PHE A 255 16.58 10.32 -9.62
N THR A 256 16.40 10.02 -8.33
CA THR A 256 15.20 10.39 -7.57
C THR A 256 15.49 11.53 -6.61
N MET A 257 14.52 12.44 -6.46
CA MET A 257 14.51 13.44 -5.40
C MET A 257 13.62 13.00 -4.22
N ASN A 258 13.68 13.73 -3.12
CA ASN A 258 12.79 13.50 -1.99
C ASN A 258 11.37 13.98 -2.32
N LEU A 259 10.59 13.10 -2.96
CA LEU A 259 9.21 13.38 -3.34
C LEU A 259 8.21 13.28 -2.18
N LYS A 260 8.65 12.99 -0.96
CA LYS A 260 7.76 12.61 0.14
C LYS A 260 6.77 13.73 0.48
N SER A 261 7.25 14.96 0.64
CA SER A 261 6.39 16.11 0.95
C SER A 261 5.38 16.35 -0.17
N VAL A 262 5.85 16.44 -1.41
CA VAL A 262 5.04 16.68 -2.61
C VAL A 262 3.98 15.59 -2.81
N SER A 263 4.34 14.33 -2.59
CA SER A 263 3.41 13.19 -2.72
C SER A 263 2.36 13.18 -1.63
N THR A 264 2.74 13.56 -0.39
CA THR A 264 1.79 13.72 0.72
C THR A 264 0.79 14.84 0.44
N ILE A 265 1.27 16.00 0.02
CA ILE A 265 0.42 17.14 -0.36
C ILE A 265 -0.56 16.75 -1.48
N LEU A 266 -0.07 16.06 -2.51
CA LEU A 266 -0.91 15.61 -3.63
C LEU A 266 -1.93 14.55 -3.20
N GLY A 267 -1.55 13.64 -2.30
CA GLY A 267 -2.45 12.67 -1.68
C GLY A 267 -3.58 13.37 -0.91
N HIS A 268 -3.26 14.37 -0.08
CA HIS A 268 -4.25 15.19 0.62
C HIS A 268 -5.17 15.94 -0.35
N TYR A 269 -4.63 16.55 -1.41
CA TYR A 269 -5.43 17.25 -2.41
C TYR A 269 -6.50 16.34 -3.05
N ILE A 270 -6.09 15.16 -3.52
CA ILE A 270 -6.99 14.18 -4.14
C ILE A 270 -8.07 13.78 -3.15
N PHE A 271 -7.68 13.56 -1.89
CA PHE A 271 -8.60 13.18 -0.82
C PHE A 271 -9.65 14.26 -0.52
N ILE A 272 -9.25 15.53 -0.39
CA ILE A 272 -10.14 16.66 -0.10
C ILE A 272 -11.14 16.87 -1.25
N LYS A 273 -10.66 16.80 -2.50
CA LYS A 273 -11.47 16.94 -3.70
C LYS A 273 -12.60 15.90 -3.74
N ASP A 274 -12.26 14.63 -3.53
CA ASP A 274 -13.20 13.50 -3.64
C ASP A 274 -14.22 13.42 -2.48
N ILE A 275 -13.91 14.02 -1.32
CA ILE A 275 -14.86 14.10 -0.19
C ILE A 275 -15.84 15.24 -0.35
N ARG A 276 -15.38 16.43 -0.73
CA ARG A 276 -16.22 17.65 -0.71
C ARG A 276 -16.94 17.94 -2.02
N PHE A 277 -16.44 17.49 -3.17
CA PHE A 277 -16.99 17.87 -4.46
C PHE A 277 -17.75 16.75 -5.20
N ASP A 278 -17.45 15.48 -4.95
CA ASP A 278 -18.03 14.34 -5.71
C ASP A 278 -19.06 13.50 -4.94
N GLY A 279 -19.60 14.04 -3.84
CA GLY A 279 -20.78 13.50 -3.16
C GLY A 279 -20.62 12.11 -2.52
N GLY A 280 -19.40 11.68 -2.23
CA GLY A 280 -19.15 10.41 -1.53
C GLY A 280 -19.43 9.16 -2.37
N ASN A 281 -19.32 9.23 -3.69
CA ASN A 281 -19.57 8.08 -4.55
C ASN A 281 -18.48 6.99 -4.38
N ASN A 282 -18.90 5.73 -4.38
CA ASN A 282 -18.12 4.53 -4.02
C ASN A 282 -17.04 4.13 -5.07
N ASP A 283 -16.72 5.02 -6.01
CA ASP A 283 -15.87 4.76 -7.18
C ASP A 283 -14.47 5.39 -7.07
N ARG A 284 -14.13 5.99 -5.92
CA ARG A 284 -12.82 6.62 -5.60
C ARG A 284 -11.64 5.75 -5.99
N ILE A 285 -11.75 4.47 -5.65
CA ILE A 285 -10.70 3.52 -5.93
C ILE A 285 -10.59 3.24 -7.43
N SER A 286 -11.69 3.03 -8.14
CA SER A 286 -11.64 2.66 -9.55
C SER A 286 -11.07 3.80 -10.42
N THR A 287 -11.35 5.05 -10.05
CA THR A 287 -10.79 6.25 -10.70
C THR A 287 -9.30 6.37 -10.45
N LEU A 288 -8.84 6.27 -9.19
CA LEU A 288 -7.41 6.29 -8.84
C LEU A 288 -6.63 5.19 -9.56
N PHE A 289 -7.18 3.98 -9.60
CA PHE A 289 -6.60 2.86 -10.30
C PHE A 289 -6.50 3.06 -11.81
N ARG A 290 -7.53 3.67 -12.42
CA ARG A 290 -7.51 4.03 -13.84
C ARG A 290 -6.41 5.04 -14.11
N THR A 291 -6.24 6.02 -13.22
CA THR A 291 -5.16 7.02 -13.28
C THR A 291 -3.78 6.37 -13.12
N PHE A 292 -3.57 5.49 -12.13
CA PHE A 292 -2.31 4.76 -11.97
C PHE A 292 -1.98 3.88 -13.19
N LYS A 293 -2.98 3.21 -13.77
CA LYS A 293 -2.81 2.41 -14.98
C LYS A 293 -2.42 3.28 -16.19
N LYS A 294 -3.05 4.44 -16.35
CA LYS A 294 -2.69 5.43 -17.38
C LYS A 294 -1.25 5.90 -17.18
N LEU A 295 -0.88 6.29 -15.96
CA LEU A 295 0.45 6.81 -15.64
C LEU A 295 1.57 5.80 -15.88
N ASN A 296 1.36 4.51 -15.60
CA ASN A 296 2.34 3.47 -15.91
C ASN A 296 2.72 3.44 -17.41
N SER A 297 1.76 3.74 -18.29
CA SER A 297 1.96 3.71 -19.76
C SER A 297 2.50 5.00 -20.37
N ILE A 298 2.59 6.09 -19.61
CA ILE A 298 3.01 7.40 -20.10
C ILE A 298 4.46 7.66 -19.69
N GLN A 299 5.27 8.20 -20.61
CA GLN A 299 6.55 8.79 -20.27
C GLN A 299 6.34 10.21 -19.78
N MET A 300 6.97 10.53 -18.65
CA MET A 300 6.91 11.86 -18.07
C MET A 300 8.23 12.57 -18.27
N ASP A 301 8.12 13.88 -18.44
CA ASP A 301 9.26 14.78 -18.59
C ASP A 301 9.32 15.71 -17.38
N PHE A 302 10.40 15.56 -16.61
CA PHE A 302 10.73 16.37 -15.43
C PHE A 302 11.91 17.34 -15.70
N GLU A 303 12.28 17.55 -16.96
CA GLU A 303 13.37 18.46 -17.35
C GLU A 303 12.84 19.74 -18.01
N ASN A 304 11.80 19.67 -18.86
CA ASN A 304 11.29 20.85 -19.56
C ASN A 304 10.12 21.52 -18.85
N GLU A 305 10.04 22.83 -19.06
CA GLU A 305 9.02 23.73 -18.51
C GLU A 305 7.59 23.24 -18.78
N ILE A 306 6.69 23.56 -17.85
CA ILE A 306 5.25 23.39 -18.04
C ILE A 306 4.75 24.57 -18.88
N GLU A 307 4.15 24.26 -20.03
CA GLU A 307 3.43 25.24 -20.87
C GLU A 307 1.94 25.20 -20.53
N MET A 308 1.40 26.30 -20.00
CA MET A 308 -0.04 26.45 -19.75
C MET A 308 -0.78 26.64 -21.07
N GLU A 309 -1.90 25.94 -21.26
CA GLU A 309 -2.64 25.97 -22.53
C GLU A 309 -3.32 27.32 -22.82
N GLN A 310 -3.58 28.12 -21.79
CA GLN A 310 -4.35 29.37 -21.88
C GLN A 310 -3.85 30.41 -20.88
N ASP A 311 -4.24 31.67 -21.06
CA ASP A 311 -4.05 32.73 -20.06
C ASP A 311 -4.99 32.52 -18.87
N PHE A 312 -4.46 32.70 -17.66
CA PHE A 312 -5.24 32.50 -16.44
C PHE A 312 -5.97 33.77 -16.00
N TYR A 313 -7.28 33.63 -15.75
CA TYR A 313 -8.09 34.68 -15.14
C TYR A 313 -9.20 34.07 -14.29
N SER A 314 -9.49 34.70 -13.16
CA SER A 314 -10.62 34.33 -12.29
C SER A 314 -11.33 35.59 -11.80
N LYS A 315 -12.65 35.50 -11.67
CA LYS A 315 -13.47 36.55 -11.05
C LYS A 315 -13.36 36.55 -9.54
N ASP A 316 -12.95 35.43 -8.96
CA ASP A 316 -12.75 35.28 -7.53
C ASP A 316 -11.38 35.87 -7.14
N VAL A 317 -11.39 36.86 -6.25
CA VAL A 317 -10.19 37.61 -5.87
C VAL A 317 -9.10 36.72 -5.29
N PHE A 318 -9.46 35.73 -4.45
CA PHE A 318 -8.51 34.80 -3.86
C PHE A 318 -7.86 33.93 -4.93
N VAL A 319 -8.69 33.29 -5.76
CA VAL A 319 -8.23 32.39 -6.83
C VAL A 319 -7.37 33.14 -7.84
N HIS A 320 -7.74 34.38 -8.18
CA HIS A 320 -7.00 35.19 -9.13
C HIS A 320 -5.61 35.57 -8.60
N ILE A 321 -5.51 36.03 -7.36
CA ILE A 321 -4.24 36.45 -6.75
C ILE A 321 -3.30 35.24 -6.61
N LEU A 322 -3.78 34.17 -5.98
CA LEU A 322 -2.96 32.99 -5.72
C LEU A 322 -2.57 32.29 -7.03
N GLY A 323 -3.51 32.15 -7.98
CA GLY A 323 -3.23 31.49 -9.25
C GLY A 323 -2.17 32.21 -10.09
N ASN A 324 -2.23 33.55 -10.19
CA ASN A 324 -1.19 34.32 -10.87
C ASN A 324 0.18 34.17 -10.22
N HIS A 325 0.22 34.15 -8.87
CA HIS A 325 1.47 33.92 -8.15
C HIS A 325 2.02 32.52 -8.43
N LEU A 326 1.19 31.47 -8.33
CA LEU A 326 1.61 30.09 -8.59
C LEU A 326 2.09 29.88 -10.03
N ILE A 327 1.44 30.49 -11.03
CA ILE A 327 1.94 30.49 -12.41
C ILE A 327 3.31 31.15 -12.51
N SER A 328 3.55 32.24 -11.77
CA SER A 328 4.83 32.95 -11.80
C SER A 328 5.99 32.15 -11.19
N VAL A 329 5.70 31.22 -10.27
CA VAL A 329 6.71 30.35 -9.62
C VAL A 329 6.75 28.93 -10.21
N LEU A 330 5.75 28.55 -11.01
CA LEU A 330 5.53 27.21 -11.58
C LEU A 330 6.78 26.56 -12.18
N ASN A 331 7.53 27.31 -12.98
CA ASN A 331 8.75 26.84 -13.65
C ASN A 331 10.04 27.37 -12.99
N ARG A 332 9.93 28.05 -11.84
CA ARG A 332 11.08 28.66 -11.13
C ARG A 332 11.45 27.93 -9.85
N ASP A 333 10.45 27.43 -9.14
CA ASP A 333 10.62 26.62 -7.95
C ASP A 333 10.40 25.14 -8.29
N TYR A 334 11.37 24.30 -7.94
CA TYR A 334 11.37 22.91 -8.38
C TYR A 334 10.31 22.06 -7.67
N ASP A 335 10.00 22.36 -6.41
CA ASP A 335 8.96 21.62 -5.69
C ASP A 335 7.59 21.92 -6.29
N TRP A 336 7.32 23.20 -6.62
CA TRP A 336 6.11 23.59 -7.35
C TRP A 336 6.05 22.98 -8.75
N PHE A 337 7.16 22.99 -9.50
CA PHE A 337 7.25 22.37 -10.82
C PHE A 337 6.89 20.88 -10.77
N VAL A 338 7.51 20.14 -9.86
CA VAL A 338 7.26 18.69 -9.69
C VAL A 338 5.81 18.46 -9.25
N PHE A 339 5.31 19.24 -8.28
CA PHE A 339 3.93 19.12 -7.82
C PHE A 339 2.93 19.27 -8.97
N PHE A 340 3.07 20.30 -9.80
CA PHE A 340 2.14 20.55 -10.91
C PHE A 340 2.32 19.55 -12.06
N LYS A 341 3.55 19.10 -12.37
CA LYS A 341 3.76 17.97 -13.30
C LYS A 341 3.03 16.72 -12.84
N MET A 342 3.09 16.41 -11.53
CA MET A 342 2.39 15.27 -10.96
C MET A 342 0.87 15.47 -10.98
N LEU A 343 0.38 16.66 -10.59
CA LEU A 343 -1.04 17.01 -10.59
C LEU A 343 -1.66 16.82 -11.99
N PHE A 344 -1.08 17.43 -13.02
CA PHE A 344 -1.60 17.37 -14.40
C PHE A 344 -1.49 15.97 -15.02
N ALA A 345 -0.64 15.11 -14.47
CA ALA A 345 -0.57 13.72 -14.91
C ALA A 345 -1.67 12.85 -14.28
N ILE A 346 -2.07 13.18 -13.04
CA ILE A 346 -3.11 12.47 -12.28
C ILE A 346 -4.51 12.89 -12.72
N GLU A 347 -4.72 14.19 -12.84
CA GLU A 347 -6.02 14.76 -13.16
C GLU A 347 -6.40 14.49 -14.63
N PRO A 348 -7.69 14.30 -14.93
CA PRO A 348 -8.14 13.91 -16.27
C PRO A 348 -8.38 15.08 -17.22
N GLY A 349 -8.41 16.32 -16.72
CA GLY A 349 -8.66 17.54 -17.49
C GLY A 349 -7.43 17.97 -18.28
N ASN A 350 -7.50 19.19 -18.84
CA ASN A 350 -6.31 19.87 -19.32
C ASN A 350 -5.63 20.64 -18.17
N ASN A 351 -4.38 21.06 -18.38
CA ASN A 351 -3.59 21.68 -17.32
C ASN A 351 -4.22 22.96 -16.74
N MET A 352 -5.02 23.70 -17.51
CA MET A 352 -5.70 24.89 -17.03
C MET A 352 -6.94 24.56 -16.19
N GLU A 353 -7.75 23.60 -16.64
CA GLU A 353 -8.90 23.10 -15.91
C GLU A 353 -8.49 22.51 -14.56
N ASP A 354 -7.44 21.68 -14.57
CA ASP A 354 -6.89 21.04 -13.37
C ASP A 354 -6.30 22.07 -12.41
N PHE A 355 -5.60 23.08 -12.93
CA PHE A 355 -5.07 24.19 -12.15
C PHE A 355 -6.18 25.01 -11.47
N CYS A 356 -7.25 25.33 -12.22
CA CYS A 356 -8.41 26.04 -11.68
C CYS A 356 -9.14 25.22 -10.62
N LEU A 357 -9.32 23.91 -10.85
CA LEU A 357 -9.91 23.00 -9.89
C LEU A 357 -9.08 22.96 -8.60
N PHE A 358 -7.76 22.83 -8.73
CA PHE A 358 -6.83 22.87 -7.61
C PHE A 358 -6.99 24.12 -6.75
N LEU A 359 -6.96 25.31 -7.35
CA LEU A 359 -7.12 26.57 -6.61
C LEU A 359 -8.45 26.65 -5.85
N ASN A 360 -9.54 26.18 -6.45
CA ASN A 360 -10.85 26.17 -5.81
C ASN A 360 -10.92 25.19 -4.63
N VAL A 361 -10.27 24.02 -4.75
CA VAL A 361 -10.16 23.05 -3.66
C VAL A 361 -9.38 23.66 -2.50
N ILE A 362 -8.23 24.29 -2.76
CA ILE A 362 -7.41 24.95 -1.73
C ILE A 362 -8.17 26.08 -1.04
N LYS A 363 -8.85 26.95 -1.82
CA LYS A 363 -9.68 28.03 -1.27
C LYS A 363 -10.72 27.47 -0.28
N ASN A 364 -11.50 26.50 -0.71
CA ASN A 364 -12.59 25.93 0.08
C ASN A 364 -12.10 25.10 1.27
N TYR A 365 -10.86 24.63 1.24
CA TYR A 365 -10.23 23.98 2.38
C TYR A 365 -9.80 25.01 3.44
N LEU A 366 -9.13 26.08 3.01
CA LEU A 366 -8.64 27.12 3.90
C LEU A 366 -9.77 27.94 4.53
N VAL A 367 -10.86 28.20 3.78
CA VAL A 367 -12.01 28.96 4.28
C VAL A 367 -13.30 28.38 3.71
N ASP A 368 -14.22 28.04 4.61
CA ASP A 368 -15.57 27.66 4.23
C ASP A 368 -16.37 28.93 3.82
N ASN A 369 -16.81 28.98 2.56
CA ASN A 369 -17.53 30.14 2.03
C ASN A 369 -18.85 30.40 2.76
N TYR A 370 -19.55 29.36 3.21
CA TYR A 370 -20.80 29.55 3.95
C TYR A 370 -20.53 30.20 5.30
N TRP A 371 -19.53 29.68 6.05
CA TRP A 371 -19.14 30.25 7.32
C TRP A 371 -18.69 31.71 7.19
N LEU A 372 -17.81 32.03 6.23
CA LEU A 372 -17.33 33.41 6.04
C LEU A 372 -18.47 34.35 5.65
N ASN A 373 -19.36 33.94 4.74
CA ASN A 373 -20.50 34.77 4.33
C ASN A 373 -21.51 35.02 5.46
N THR A 374 -21.45 34.23 6.54
CA THR A 374 -22.25 34.44 7.76
C THR A 374 -21.52 35.24 8.85
N SER A 375 -20.33 35.76 8.57
CA SER A 375 -19.60 36.68 9.46
C SER A 375 -19.92 38.14 9.13
N PHE A 376 -19.71 39.04 10.10
CA PHE A 376 -19.98 40.48 10.00
C PHE A 376 -21.47 40.84 9.79
N VAL A 377 -22.39 40.01 10.28
CA VAL A 377 -23.86 40.18 10.15
C VAL A 377 -24.37 41.52 10.74
N ARG A 378 -23.57 42.15 11.61
CA ARG A 378 -23.88 43.47 12.18
C ARG A 378 -23.72 44.62 11.18
N LEU A 379 -23.01 44.41 10.09
CA LEU A 379 -22.79 45.41 9.03
C LEU A 379 -23.88 45.34 7.96
N PRO A 380 -24.13 46.43 7.22
CA PRO A 380 -24.91 46.39 5.99
C PRO A 380 -24.33 45.37 5.00
N MET A 381 -25.21 44.67 4.25
CA MET A 381 -24.82 43.57 3.35
C MET A 381 -23.74 43.98 2.33
N ASP A 382 -23.89 45.16 1.72
CA ASP A 382 -22.94 45.71 0.75
C ASP A 382 -21.55 45.97 1.36
N GLN A 383 -21.49 46.40 2.61
CA GLN A 383 -20.24 46.57 3.34
C GLN A 383 -19.63 45.24 3.77
N SER A 384 -20.46 44.27 4.15
CA SER A 384 -20.02 42.93 4.52
C SER A 384 -19.38 42.22 3.32
N ASP A 385 -20.01 42.29 2.14
CA ASP A 385 -19.50 41.66 0.92
C ASP A 385 -18.11 42.22 0.53
N LEU A 386 -17.96 43.55 0.57
CA LEU A 386 -16.66 44.21 0.31
C LEU A 386 -15.60 43.79 1.34
N LEU A 387 -15.99 43.62 2.60
CA LEU A 387 -15.08 43.22 3.65
C LEU A 387 -14.66 41.74 3.52
N HIS A 388 -15.57 40.86 3.08
CA HIS A 388 -15.26 39.47 2.77
C HIS A 388 -14.25 39.37 1.61
N GLU A 389 -14.40 40.17 0.55
CA GLU A 389 -13.42 40.26 -0.54
C GLU A 389 -12.05 40.73 -0.03
N GLU A 390 -12.00 41.73 0.85
CA GLU A 390 -10.74 42.20 1.43
C GLU A 390 -10.09 41.17 2.37
N CYS A 391 -10.88 40.44 3.15
CA CYS A 391 -10.36 39.33 3.96
C CYS A 391 -9.78 38.21 3.09
N ALA A 392 -10.46 37.87 1.99
CA ALA A 392 -9.96 36.90 1.01
C ALA A 392 -8.67 37.39 0.34
N ARG A 393 -8.56 38.69 0.05
CA ARG A 393 -7.35 39.33 -0.47
C ARG A 393 -6.19 39.27 0.52
N ILE A 394 -6.43 39.56 1.80
CA ILE A 394 -5.44 39.44 2.88
C ILE A 394 -4.89 38.02 2.94
N LEU A 395 -5.79 37.02 2.94
CA LEU A 395 -5.39 35.61 2.98
C LEU A 395 -4.56 35.24 1.74
N ALA A 396 -5.03 35.55 0.53
CA ALA A 396 -4.32 35.22 -0.70
C ALA A 396 -2.93 35.87 -0.77
N ASN A 397 -2.84 37.18 -0.49
CA ASN A 397 -1.56 37.89 -0.48
C ASN A 397 -0.59 37.29 0.54
N SER A 398 -1.08 36.93 1.74
CA SER A 398 -0.22 36.31 2.76
C SER A 398 0.37 34.98 2.31
N LEU A 399 -0.38 34.16 1.56
CA LEU A 399 0.11 32.90 1.00
C LEU A 399 1.18 33.15 -0.07
N CYS A 400 0.97 34.16 -0.92
CA CYS A 400 1.95 34.59 -1.92
C CYS A 400 3.24 35.12 -1.28
N GLU A 401 3.15 35.81 -0.14
CA GLU A 401 4.32 36.30 0.59
C GLU A 401 5.13 35.16 1.24
N ILE A 402 4.46 34.12 1.75
CA ILE A 402 5.15 32.93 2.27
C ILE A 402 5.81 32.15 1.11
N GLY A 403 5.11 31.95 0.00
CA GLY A 403 5.64 31.43 -1.28
C GLY A 403 6.12 29.97 -1.31
N THR A 404 6.36 29.35 -0.15
CA THR A 404 6.82 27.95 -0.04
C THR A 404 5.70 26.96 -0.40
N ILE A 405 6.05 25.79 -0.93
CA ILE A 405 5.07 24.71 -1.15
C ILE A 405 4.37 24.22 0.14
N ASP A 406 4.98 24.44 1.30
CA ASP A 406 4.39 24.08 2.60
C ASP A 406 3.05 24.79 2.88
N ILE A 407 2.70 25.86 2.15
CA ILE A 407 1.40 26.53 2.29
C ILE A 407 0.21 25.61 2.00
N ILE A 408 0.43 24.53 1.24
CA ILE A 408 -0.58 23.52 0.91
C ILE A 408 -0.36 22.19 1.66
N HIS A 409 0.54 22.16 2.64
CA HIS A 409 0.67 21.01 3.53
C HIS A 409 -0.47 20.99 4.55
N ASP A 410 -1.02 19.82 4.87
CA ASP A 410 -2.26 19.69 5.65
C ASP A 410 -2.19 20.34 7.04
N ASP A 411 -1.13 20.05 7.81
CA ASP A 411 -0.96 20.64 9.15
C ASP A 411 -0.91 22.18 9.10
N LYS A 412 -0.28 22.75 8.06
CA LYS A 412 -0.23 24.20 7.81
C LYS A 412 -1.58 24.74 7.39
N MET A 413 -2.27 24.10 6.45
CA MET A 413 -3.59 24.53 6.01
C MET A 413 -4.61 24.51 7.15
N VAL A 414 -4.58 23.47 7.99
CA VAL A 414 -5.42 23.40 9.21
C VAL A 414 -5.05 24.50 10.20
N ALA A 415 -3.77 24.79 10.39
CA ALA A 415 -3.31 25.87 11.26
C ALA A 415 -3.73 27.24 10.72
N ILE A 416 -3.60 27.47 9.40
CA ILE A 416 -4.03 28.70 8.71
C ILE A 416 -5.53 28.87 8.88
N ASN A 417 -6.34 27.85 8.57
CA ASN A 417 -7.78 27.90 8.72
C ASN A 417 -8.17 28.30 10.16
N LYS A 418 -7.62 27.62 11.18
CA LYS A 418 -7.91 27.94 12.59
C LYS A 418 -7.48 29.34 12.98
N ALA A 419 -6.32 29.80 12.51
CA ALA A 419 -5.84 31.15 12.78
C ALA A 419 -6.70 32.20 12.09
N PHE A 420 -7.11 31.94 10.85
CA PHE A 420 -7.94 32.83 10.04
C PHE A 420 -9.35 32.94 10.61
N VAL A 421 -9.94 31.83 11.03
CA VAL A 421 -11.24 31.82 11.72
C VAL A 421 -11.21 32.74 12.94
N ARG A 422 -10.20 32.59 13.81
CA ARG A 422 -10.03 33.47 14.98
C ARG A 422 -9.77 34.92 14.62
N PHE A 423 -8.97 35.16 13.59
CA PHE A 423 -8.67 36.51 13.10
C PHE A 423 -9.96 37.22 12.65
N ILE A 424 -10.82 36.54 11.90
CA ILE A 424 -12.12 37.07 11.47
C ILE A 424 -13.06 37.30 12.66
N GLU A 425 -13.15 36.36 13.62
CA GLU A 425 -13.93 36.55 14.85
C GLU A 425 -13.47 37.77 15.67
N GLU A 426 -12.16 38.03 15.72
CA GLU A 426 -11.59 39.22 16.37
C GLU A 426 -11.92 40.49 15.59
N LEU A 427 -11.83 40.45 14.25
CA LEU A 427 -12.22 41.57 13.40
C LEU A 427 -13.70 41.91 13.54
N GLU A 428 -14.59 40.91 13.60
CA GLU A 428 -16.03 41.13 13.75
C GLU A 428 -16.38 41.88 15.05
N ASN A 429 -15.55 41.75 16.09
CA ASN A 429 -15.70 42.48 17.33
C ASN A 429 -15.14 43.91 17.29
N ARG A 430 -14.19 44.20 16.39
CA ARG A 430 -13.45 45.48 16.31
C ARG A 430 -13.97 46.39 15.22
N VAL A 431 -14.37 45.83 14.08
CA VAL A 431 -14.78 46.56 12.88
C VAL A 431 -16.19 47.10 13.05
N ILE A 432 -16.33 48.41 12.93
CA ILE A 432 -17.62 49.09 13.08
C ILE A 432 -18.26 49.39 11.71
N SER A 433 -17.45 49.56 10.66
CA SER A 433 -17.87 49.77 9.27
C SER A 433 -16.76 49.38 8.29
N TYR A 434 -17.10 49.25 7.00
CA TYR A 434 -16.09 49.00 5.97
C TYR A 434 -15.02 50.12 5.91
N SER A 435 -15.44 51.39 6.07
CA SER A 435 -14.50 52.51 6.09
C SER A 435 -13.52 52.47 7.27
N ASP A 436 -13.99 52.01 8.43
CA ASP A 436 -13.15 51.81 9.62
C ASP A 436 -12.14 50.68 9.38
N PHE A 437 -12.58 49.56 8.77
CA PHE A 437 -11.66 48.50 8.37
C PHE A 437 -10.56 49.00 7.44
N MET A 438 -10.93 49.75 6.39
CA MET A 438 -9.97 50.28 5.42
C MET A 438 -8.96 51.26 6.03
N GLN A 439 -9.34 51.99 7.09
CA GLN A 439 -8.42 52.88 7.80
C GLN A 439 -7.29 52.12 8.52
N TYR A 440 -7.58 50.91 9.01
CA TYR A 440 -6.63 50.07 9.75
C TYR A 440 -6.15 48.84 8.96
N GLN A 441 -6.44 48.78 7.65
CA GLN A 441 -6.17 47.63 6.79
C GLN A 441 -4.71 47.15 6.89
N SER A 442 -3.74 48.06 6.84
CA SER A 442 -2.32 47.71 6.96
C SER A 442 -1.98 47.08 8.32
N ALA A 443 -2.55 47.59 9.41
CA ALA A 443 -2.33 47.03 10.74
C ALA A 443 -2.98 45.63 10.88
N TYR A 444 -4.15 45.42 10.28
CA TYR A 444 -4.78 44.11 10.23
C TYR A 444 -3.99 43.12 9.36
N TYR A 445 -3.41 43.58 8.25
CA TYR A 445 -2.53 42.77 7.43
C TYR A 445 -1.26 42.38 8.18
N GLU A 446 -0.64 43.31 8.90
CA GLU A 446 0.54 43.02 9.73
C GLU A 446 0.23 42.03 10.86
N ASP A 447 -0.89 42.18 11.57
CA ASP A 447 -1.34 41.21 12.58
C ASP A 447 -1.54 39.82 11.98
N TRP A 448 -2.18 39.75 10.81
CA TRP A 448 -2.38 38.50 10.08
C TRP A 448 -1.03 37.86 9.66
N MET A 449 -0.12 38.66 9.11
CA MET A 449 1.21 38.20 8.71
C MET A 449 2.05 37.72 9.89
N GLN A 450 1.87 38.30 11.08
CA GLN A 450 2.51 37.79 12.30
C GLN A 450 1.98 36.41 12.68
N ARG A 451 0.66 36.17 12.56
CA ARG A 451 0.06 34.84 12.77
C ARG A 451 0.58 33.83 11.74
N MET A 452 0.64 34.21 10.47
CA MET A 452 1.21 33.39 9.39
C MET A 452 2.67 33.06 9.68
N SER A 453 3.49 34.04 10.04
CA SER A 453 4.90 33.82 10.39
C SER A 453 5.04 32.79 11.52
N ASN A 454 4.20 32.84 12.55
CA ASN A 454 4.22 31.86 13.64
C ASN A 454 3.84 30.44 13.17
N ILE A 455 2.97 30.31 12.17
CA ILE A 455 2.60 29.01 11.59
C ILE A 455 3.77 28.41 10.81
N PHE A 456 4.53 29.25 10.09
CA PHE A 456 5.62 28.81 9.21
C PHE A 456 7.01 28.82 9.87
N GLN A 457 7.16 29.42 11.06
CA GLN A 457 8.38 29.31 11.85
C GLN A 457 8.54 27.89 12.43
N LYS A 458 9.64 27.24 12.03
CA LYS A 458 10.25 26.09 12.72
C LYS A 458 11.68 26.43 13.07
#